data_AF-A0A970XFK5-F1
#
_entry.id   AF-A0A970XFK5-F1
#
_cell.length_a   1.000
_cell.length_b   1.000
_cell.length_c   1.000
_cell.angle_alpha   90.00
_cell.angle_beta   90.00
_cell.angle_gamma   90.00
#
_symmetry.space_group_name_H-M   'P 1'
#
loop_
_entity.id
_entity.type
_entity.pdbx_description
1 polymer ?
#
loop_
_entity_poly.entity_id
_entity_poly.type
_entity_poly.pdbx_seq_one_letter_code
_entity_poly.pdbx_strand_id
1 'polypeptide(L)'
;MAEILIDKDRFDFLQYAFFGGDKPFPAVSDRAYRDLCRTLRFHGESGTKYRDHVGRVLEAEITAMLSKPPDTQAGYDTWHHALCDELIGYYGSTGFEFNLGHAQKWVNMTMKYIYIHGALDITPVFGYLHVPLDSYVFGAVERELGIKPPCNAWSKISSYEQYIRYQKRIRAAVTAPPLRWEFQNWLSEAKRRNLNQD
;
A
#
# COMPACT_ATOMS: atom_id res chain seq x y z
N MET A 1 14.41 -18.80 3.24
CA MET A 1 13.75 -17.97 4.28
C MET A 1 13.70 -18.80 5.55
N ALA A 2 13.84 -18.19 6.73
CA ALA A 2 13.57 -18.91 7.98
C ALA A 2 12.06 -18.93 8.19
N GLU A 3 11.45 -20.10 8.10
CA GLU A 3 10.08 -20.30 8.56
C GLU A 3 10.09 -20.43 10.08
N ILE A 4 9.13 -19.79 10.74
CA ILE A 4 8.93 -19.91 12.18
C ILE A 4 7.59 -20.60 12.42
N LEU A 5 7.56 -21.52 13.37
CA LEU A 5 6.31 -22.11 13.82
C LEU A 5 5.59 -21.11 14.72
N ILE A 6 4.35 -20.77 14.38
CA ILE A 6 3.49 -19.90 15.17
C ILE A 6 2.29 -20.72 15.62
N ASP A 7 1.94 -20.61 16.90
CA ASP A 7 0.72 -21.18 17.45
C ASP A 7 -0.51 -20.60 16.73
N LYS A 8 -1.46 -21.46 16.36
CA LYS A 8 -2.61 -21.10 15.52
C LYS A 8 -3.51 -20.09 16.23
N ASP A 9 -3.82 -20.29 17.50
CA ASP A 9 -4.73 -19.41 18.24
C ASP A 9 -4.12 -18.02 18.40
N ARG A 10 -2.80 -17.94 18.62
CA ARG A 10 -2.07 -16.67 18.62
C ARG A 10 -2.10 -15.99 17.25
N PHE A 11 -1.93 -16.73 16.17
CA PHE A 11 -1.98 -16.18 14.82
C PHE A 11 -3.37 -15.63 14.50
N ASP A 12 -4.42 -16.43 14.73
CA ASP A 12 -5.80 -16.05 14.46
C ASP A 12 -6.24 -14.86 15.30
N PHE A 13 -5.88 -14.85 16.59
CA PHE A 13 -6.16 -13.72 17.47
C PHE A 13 -5.51 -12.43 16.96
N LEU A 14 -4.23 -12.47 16.57
CA LEU A 14 -3.52 -11.30 16.04
C LEU A 14 -4.09 -10.85 14.70
N GLN A 15 -4.44 -11.78 13.81
CA GLN A 15 -5.12 -11.48 12.54
C GLN A 15 -6.44 -10.74 12.78
N TYR A 16 -7.31 -11.30 13.62
CA TYR A 16 -8.59 -10.71 13.95
C TYR A 16 -8.45 -9.36 14.65
N ALA A 17 -7.54 -9.24 15.63
CA ALA A 17 -7.29 -7.99 16.34
C ALA A 17 -6.74 -6.89 15.43
N PHE A 18 -5.96 -7.25 14.40
CA PHE A 18 -5.34 -6.28 13.50
C PHE A 18 -6.28 -5.80 12.39
N PHE A 19 -6.96 -6.72 11.72
CA PHE A 19 -7.83 -6.42 10.58
C PHE A 19 -9.27 -6.13 10.98
N GLY A 20 -9.81 -6.89 11.92
CA GLY A 20 -11.22 -6.85 12.31
C GLY A 20 -12.16 -7.39 11.23
N GLY A 21 -13.20 -8.10 11.64
CA GLY A 21 -14.25 -8.60 10.75
C GLY A 21 -13.91 -9.91 10.04
N ASP A 22 -14.95 -10.57 9.53
CA ASP A 22 -14.87 -11.94 8.99
C ASP A 22 -14.62 -11.98 7.48
N LYS A 23 -14.82 -10.85 6.79
CA LYS A 23 -14.64 -10.74 5.33
C LYS A 23 -13.24 -10.20 5.02
N PRO A 24 -12.37 -10.98 4.36
CA PRO A 24 -10.98 -10.60 4.20
C PRO A 24 -10.76 -9.30 3.42
N PHE A 25 -11.44 -9.11 2.29
CA PHE A 25 -11.19 -7.95 1.42
C PHE A 25 -11.63 -6.62 2.05
N PRO A 26 -12.86 -6.47 2.58
CA PRO A 26 -13.24 -5.27 3.32
C PRO A 26 -12.29 -4.97 4.48
N ALA A 27 -11.89 -6.00 5.23
CA ALA A 27 -11.01 -5.84 6.38
C ALA A 27 -9.62 -5.29 6.01
N VAL A 28 -8.98 -5.83 4.96
CA VAL A 28 -7.66 -5.36 4.51
C VAL A 28 -7.71 -3.97 3.87
N SER A 29 -8.78 -3.66 3.12
CA SER A 29 -8.95 -2.35 2.47
C SER A 29 -9.28 -1.26 3.49
N ASP A 30 -10.14 -1.54 4.47
CA ASP A 30 -10.43 -0.63 5.58
C ASP A 30 -9.19 -0.39 6.45
N ARG A 31 -8.39 -1.43 6.67
CA ARG A 31 -7.09 -1.28 7.34
C ARG A 31 -6.17 -0.35 6.54
N ALA A 32 -6.03 -0.58 5.22
CA ALA A 32 -5.23 0.28 4.33
C ALA A 32 -5.70 1.74 4.35
N TYR A 33 -7.01 2.00 4.40
CA TYR A 33 -7.55 3.35 4.52
C TYR A 33 -7.08 4.06 5.78
N ARG A 34 -6.96 3.36 6.93
CA ARG A 34 -6.49 3.96 8.19
C ARG A 34 -5.06 4.50 8.10
N ASP A 35 -4.23 3.97 7.20
CA ASP A 35 -2.86 4.44 6.98
C ASP A 35 -2.79 5.80 6.27
N LEU A 36 -3.85 6.20 5.54
CA LEU A 36 -3.89 7.45 4.78
C LEU A 36 -5.00 8.42 5.21
N CYS A 37 -6.03 7.98 5.94
CA CYS A 37 -7.21 8.80 6.22
C CYS A 37 -6.88 10.12 6.94
N ARG A 38 -5.84 10.13 7.78
CA ARG A 38 -5.38 11.33 8.49
C ARG A 38 -4.83 12.44 7.59
N THR A 39 -4.48 12.12 6.33
CA THR A 39 -4.01 13.10 5.34
C THR A 39 -5.14 13.59 4.44
N LEU A 40 -6.32 12.97 4.49
CA LEU A 40 -7.52 13.44 3.80
C LEU A 40 -8.24 14.50 4.63
N ARG A 41 -8.77 15.52 3.95
CA ARG A 41 -9.53 16.61 4.57
C ARG A 41 -10.94 16.62 4.01
N PHE A 42 -11.90 16.19 4.84
CA PHE A 42 -13.32 16.14 4.47
C PHE A 42 -14.13 17.36 4.95
N HIS A 43 -13.48 18.38 5.51
CA HIS A 43 -14.12 19.65 5.92
C HIS A 43 -15.40 19.50 6.78
N GLY A 44 -15.45 18.48 7.64
CA GLY A 44 -16.59 18.19 8.51
C GLY A 44 -17.55 17.13 7.97
N GLU A 45 -17.39 16.70 6.71
CA GLU A 45 -18.13 15.56 6.16
C GLU A 45 -17.53 14.22 6.65
N SER A 46 -18.38 13.21 6.78
CA SER A 46 -17.92 11.83 6.97
C SER A 46 -17.30 11.27 5.69
N GLY A 47 -16.08 10.74 5.80
CA GLY A 47 -15.39 10.06 4.71
C GLY A 47 -15.97 8.69 4.31
N THR A 48 -16.93 8.16 5.08
CA THR A 48 -17.42 6.77 4.98
C THR A 48 -17.87 6.40 3.56
N LYS A 49 -18.72 7.23 2.93
CA LYS A 49 -19.25 6.89 1.60
C LYS A 49 -18.16 6.83 0.52
N TYR A 50 -17.13 7.68 0.64
CA TYR A 50 -15.99 7.69 -0.29
C TYR A 50 -15.14 6.45 -0.09
N ARG A 51 -14.86 6.10 1.17
CA ARG A 51 -14.16 4.87 1.53
C ARG A 51 -14.89 3.63 1.04
N ASP A 52 -16.19 3.54 1.25
CA ASP A 52 -16.97 2.36 0.86
C ASP A 52 -17.00 2.20 -0.67
N HIS A 53 -17.03 3.31 -1.41
CA HIS A 53 -16.91 3.29 -2.88
C HIS A 53 -15.54 2.76 -3.32
N VAL A 54 -14.45 3.37 -2.81
CA VAL A 54 -13.08 2.94 -3.13
C VAL A 54 -12.84 1.49 -2.74
N GLY A 55 -13.39 1.04 -1.60
CA GLY A 55 -13.32 -0.34 -1.17
C GLY A 55 -13.89 -1.32 -2.20
N ARG A 56 -15.05 -0.99 -2.79
CA ARG A 56 -15.66 -1.81 -3.86
C ARG A 56 -14.85 -1.79 -5.16
N VAL A 57 -14.31 -0.64 -5.55
CA VAL A 57 -13.44 -0.53 -6.73
C VAL A 57 -12.18 -1.38 -6.55
N LEU A 58 -11.51 -1.25 -5.40
CA LEU A 58 -10.33 -2.06 -5.07
C LEU A 58 -10.64 -3.55 -5.10
N GLU A 59 -11.78 -3.98 -4.55
CA GLU A 59 -12.19 -5.39 -4.53
C GLU A 59 -12.38 -5.92 -5.95
N ALA A 60 -13.14 -5.21 -6.77
CA ALA A 60 -13.39 -5.59 -8.16
C ALA A 60 -12.09 -5.67 -8.98
N GLU A 61 -11.27 -4.62 -8.94
CA GLU A 61 -10.07 -4.49 -9.77
C GLU A 61 -8.95 -5.44 -9.35
N ILE A 62 -8.76 -5.65 -8.04
CA ILE A 62 -7.76 -6.61 -7.54
C ILE A 62 -8.21 -8.04 -7.83
N THR A 63 -9.48 -8.38 -7.60
CA THR A 63 -9.99 -9.73 -7.92
C THR A 63 -9.90 -10.01 -9.44
N ALA A 64 -10.25 -9.04 -10.28
CA ALA A 64 -10.12 -9.17 -11.73
C ALA A 64 -8.65 -9.36 -12.14
N MET A 65 -7.73 -8.55 -11.60
CA MET A 65 -6.30 -8.68 -11.86
C MET A 65 -5.75 -10.03 -11.39
N LEU A 66 -6.12 -10.53 -10.22
CA LEU A 66 -5.65 -11.84 -9.73
C LEU A 66 -6.24 -13.02 -10.52
N SER A 67 -7.42 -12.86 -11.15
CA SER A 67 -7.98 -13.88 -12.04
C SER A 67 -7.19 -14.03 -13.36
N LYS A 68 -6.50 -12.96 -13.78
CA LYS A 68 -5.64 -12.94 -14.96
C LYS A 68 -4.39 -12.09 -14.67
N PRO A 69 -3.45 -12.62 -13.87
CA PRO A 69 -2.35 -11.83 -13.35
C PRO A 69 -1.42 -11.36 -14.47
N PRO A 70 -0.87 -10.14 -14.37
CA PRO A 70 0.19 -9.71 -15.28
C PRO A 70 1.41 -10.63 -15.12
N ASP A 71 2.02 -10.96 -16.25
CA ASP A 71 3.22 -11.80 -16.34
C ASP A 71 4.52 -10.97 -16.38
N THR A 72 4.40 -9.63 -16.41
CA THR A 72 5.53 -8.70 -16.48
C THR A 72 5.36 -7.53 -15.51
N GLN A 73 6.48 -6.93 -15.11
CA GLN A 73 6.47 -5.69 -14.31
C GLN A 73 5.70 -4.58 -15.03
N ALA A 74 5.89 -4.41 -16.33
CA ALA A 74 5.21 -3.37 -17.11
C ALA A 74 3.68 -3.58 -17.13
N GLY A 75 3.21 -4.83 -17.16
CA GLY A 75 1.79 -5.16 -17.02
C GLY A 75 1.23 -4.72 -15.67
N TYR A 76 1.94 -5.00 -14.58
CA TYR A 76 1.56 -4.54 -13.25
C TYR A 76 1.60 -3.00 -13.12
N ASP A 77 2.65 -2.35 -13.63
CA ASP A 77 2.78 -0.89 -13.64
C ASP A 77 1.61 -0.23 -14.38
N THR A 78 1.14 -0.84 -15.47
CA THR A 78 0.00 -0.35 -16.26
C THR A 78 -1.31 -0.50 -15.50
N TRP A 79 -1.57 -1.67 -14.92
CA TRP A 79 -2.74 -1.91 -14.07
C TRP A 79 -2.78 -0.96 -12.88
N HIS A 80 -1.67 -0.82 -12.15
CA HIS A 80 -1.57 0.05 -11.00
C HIS A 80 -1.81 1.53 -11.38
N HIS A 81 -1.31 1.97 -12.55
CA HIS A 81 -1.57 3.33 -13.05
C HIS A 81 -3.05 3.57 -13.29
N ALA A 82 -3.70 2.68 -14.05
CA ALA A 82 -5.11 2.79 -14.39
C ALA A 82 -5.99 2.83 -13.13
N LEU A 83 -5.72 1.95 -12.16
CA LEU A 83 -6.43 1.94 -10.88
C LEU A 83 -6.19 3.23 -10.09
N CYS A 84 -4.97 3.75 -10.05
CA CYS A 84 -4.71 5.03 -9.37
C CYS A 84 -5.48 6.18 -10.04
N ASP A 85 -5.51 6.24 -11.36
CA ASP A 85 -6.23 7.26 -12.12
C ASP A 85 -7.74 7.19 -11.88
N GLU A 86 -8.30 5.99 -11.79
CA GLU A 86 -9.71 5.79 -11.42
C GLU A 86 -10.03 6.35 -10.03
N LEU A 87 -9.21 6.03 -9.02
CA LEU A 87 -9.41 6.54 -7.67
C LEU A 87 -9.28 8.08 -7.60
N ILE A 88 -8.30 8.65 -8.31
CA ILE A 88 -8.12 10.11 -8.41
C ILE A 88 -9.31 10.75 -9.12
N GLY A 89 -9.78 10.17 -10.23
CA GLY A 89 -10.94 10.65 -10.98
C GLY A 89 -12.21 10.65 -10.13
N TYR A 90 -12.46 9.59 -9.37
CA TYR A 90 -13.57 9.52 -8.42
C TYR A 90 -13.51 10.68 -7.43
N TYR A 91 -12.39 10.86 -6.71
CA TYR A 91 -12.26 11.95 -5.75
C TYR A 91 -12.32 13.34 -6.41
N GLY A 92 -11.81 13.50 -7.62
CA GLY A 92 -11.95 14.73 -8.40
C GLY A 92 -13.41 15.15 -8.59
N SER A 93 -14.32 14.19 -8.75
CA SER A 93 -15.77 14.45 -8.84
C SER A 93 -16.42 14.85 -7.51
N THR A 94 -15.75 14.59 -6.38
CA THR A 94 -16.25 14.88 -5.02
C THR A 94 -15.83 16.25 -4.50
N GLY A 95 -14.83 16.88 -5.12
CA GLY A 95 -14.25 18.15 -4.68
C GLY A 95 -13.22 18.03 -3.54
N PHE A 96 -12.91 16.82 -3.06
CA PHE A 96 -11.87 16.60 -2.05
C PHE A 96 -10.49 16.39 -2.67
N GLU A 97 -9.45 16.91 -2.01
CA GLU A 97 -8.07 16.72 -2.44
C GLU A 97 -7.67 15.23 -2.33
N PHE A 98 -7.35 14.63 -3.47
CA PHE A 98 -6.85 13.26 -3.54
C PHE A 98 -5.83 13.12 -4.67
N ASN A 99 -4.55 13.13 -4.31
CA ASN A 99 -3.47 13.04 -5.28
C ASN A 99 -2.99 11.59 -5.44
N LEU A 100 -2.09 11.36 -6.40
CA LEU A 100 -1.47 10.05 -6.60
C LEU A 100 -0.82 9.49 -5.34
N GLY A 101 -0.26 10.35 -4.48
CA GLY A 101 0.25 9.95 -3.17
C GLY A 101 -0.76 9.17 -2.32
N HIS A 102 -2.03 9.59 -2.32
CA HIS A 102 -3.12 8.90 -1.64
C HIS A 102 -3.54 7.62 -2.37
N ALA A 103 -3.69 7.69 -3.69
CA ALA A 103 -4.09 6.56 -4.53
C ALA A 103 -3.11 5.39 -4.37
N GLN A 104 -1.81 5.63 -4.60
CA GLN A 104 -0.78 4.61 -4.46
C GLN A 104 -0.71 4.07 -3.03
N LYS A 105 -0.94 4.91 -2.01
CA LYS A 105 -0.86 4.45 -0.61
C LYS A 105 -1.96 3.44 -0.34
N TRP A 106 -3.18 3.73 -0.80
CA TRP A 106 -4.31 2.83 -0.63
C TRP A 106 -4.10 1.52 -1.38
N VAL A 107 -3.80 1.58 -2.68
CA VAL A 107 -3.60 0.38 -3.52
C VAL A 107 -2.49 -0.50 -2.96
N ASN A 108 -1.31 0.07 -2.68
CA ASN A 108 -0.15 -0.69 -2.24
C ASN A 108 -0.31 -1.24 -0.83
N MET A 109 -0.95 -0.49 0.09
CA MET A 109 -1.25 -1.02 1.43
C MET A 109 -2.30 -2.11 1.38
N THR A 110 -3.31 -2.02 0.50
CA THR A 110 -4.29 -3.10 0.31
C THR A 110 -3.59 -4.37 -0.17
N MET A 111 -2.72 -4.30 -1.20
CA MET A 111 -1.93 -5.46 -1.65
C MET A 111 -1.03 -6.03 -0.54
N LYS A 112 -0.37 -5.16 0.23
CA LYS A 112 0.42 -5.56 1.41
C LYS A 112 -0.44 -6.28 2.45
N TYR A 113 -1.64 -5.79 2.70
CA TYR A 113 -2.52 -6.38 3.71
C TYR A 113 -3.19 -7.66 3.25
N ILE A 114 -3.48 -7.80 1.95
CA ILE A 114 -3.87 -9.10 1.36
C ILE A 114 -2.77 -10.13 1.62
N TYR A 115 -1.49 -9.76 1.41
CA TYR A 115 -0.36 -10.64 1.70
C TYR A 115 -0.30 -11.06 3.18
N ILE A 116 -0.44 -10.10 4.10
CA ILE A 116 -0.36 -10.36 5.55
C ILE A 116 -1.55 -11.20 6.01
N HIS A 117 -2.74 -10.93 5.48
CA HIS A 117 -3.95 -11.66 5.83
C HIS A 117 -3.94 -13.09 5.26
N GLY A 118 -3.36 -13.29 4.07
CA GLY A 118 -3.27 -14.61 3.44
C GLY A 118 -4.59 -15.16 2.89
N ALA A 119 -5.64 -14.34 2.79
CA ALA A 119 -6.94 -14.79 2.29
C ALA A 119 -7.03 -14.88 0.76
N LEU A 120 -6.17 -14.18 0.04
CA LEU A 120 -6.06 -14.27 -1.42
C LEU A 120 -4.62 -14.61 -1.78
N ASP A 121 -4.46 -15.52 -2.74
CA ASP A 121 -3.14 -15.83 -3.28
C ASP A 121 -2.68 -14.71 -4.21
N ILE A 122 -1.61 -14.04 -3.82
CA ILE A 122 -0.95 -13.00 -4.60
C ILE A 122 0.43 -13.44 -5.08
N THR A 123 0.79 -14.71 -4.88
CA THR A 123 2.07 -15.28 -5.33
C THR A 123 2.39 -14.97 -6.79
N PRO A 124 1.42 -15.02 -7.75
CA PRO A 124 1.69 -14.70 -9.15
C PRO A 124 2.19 -13.27 -9.40
N VAL A 125 1.86 -12.32 -8.53
CA VAL A 125 2.18 -10.89 -8.71
C VAL A 125 3.10 -10.33 -7.63
N PHE A 126 3.46 -11.12 -6.62
CA PHE A 126 4.23 -10.66 -5.45
C PHE A 126 5.55 -9.98 -5.84
N GLY A 127 6.23 -10.52 -6.86
CA GLY A 127 7.47 -9.94 -7.40
C GLY A 127 7.28 -8.54 -8.00
N TYR A 128 6.08 -8.22 -8.47
CA TYR A 128 5.77 -6.98 -9.19
C TYR A 128 5.21 -5.87 -8.31
N LEU A 129 4.80 -6.18 -7.08
CA LEU A 129 4.21 -5.22 -6.16
C LEU A 129 5.13 -4.02 -5.89
N HIS A 130 4.52 -2.85 -5.84
CA HIS A 130 5.17 -1.60 -5.47
C HIS A 130 5.27 -1.48 -3.95
N VAL A 131 6.28 -0.75 -3.46
CA VAL A 131 6.35 -0.44 -2.03
C VAL A 131 5.31 0.63 -1.68
N PRO A 132 4.54 0.49 -0.57
CA PRO A 132 3.57 1.52 -0.18
C PRO A 132 4.27 2.77 0.35
N LEU A 133 4.41 3.81 -0.48
CA LEU A 133 5.18 4.99 -0.10
C LEU A 133 4.48 5.76 1.02
N ASP A 134 5.17 5.91 2.16
CA ASP A 134 4.81 6.80 3.25
C ASP A 134 6.06 7.46 3.84
N SER A 135 5.90 8.20 4.94
CA SER A 135 7.04 8.86 5.57
C SER A 135 8.07 7.87 6.15
N TYR A 136 7.67 6.68 6.60
CA TYR A 136 8.57 5.64 7.11
C TYR A 136 9.35 5.02 5.97
N VAL A 137 8.68 4.65 4.87
CA VAL A 137 9.33 4.11 3.68
C VAL A 137 10.29 5.13 3.07
N PHE A 138 9.94 6.42 3.01
CA PHE A 138 10.86 7.47 2.59
C PHE A 138 12.14 7.51 3.44
N GLY A 139 12.01 7.47 4.77
CA GLY A 139 13.17 7.48 5.67
C GLY A 139 14.04 6.22 5.54
N ALA A 140 13.40 5.05 5.36
CA ALA A 140 14.11 3.80 5.14
C ALA A 140 14.83 3.79 3.79
N VAL A 141 14.18 4.21 2.71
CA VAL A 141 14.78 4.26 1.36
C VAL A 141 15.95 5.25 1.31
N GLU A 142 15.81 6.43 1.92
CA GLU A 142 16.89 7.41 1.96
C GLU A 142 18.09 6.91 2.74
N ARG A 143 17.88 6.29 3.92
CA ARG A 143 18.97 5.79 4.76
C ARG A 143 19.65 4.56 4.18
N GLU A 144 18.87 3.55 3.79
CA GLU A 144 19.41 2.23 3.43
C GLU A 144 19.86 2.17 1.97
N LEU A 145 19.22 2.95 1.08
CA LEU A 145 19.50 2.92 -0.36
C LEU A 145 20.13 4.23 -0.89
N GLY A 146 20.24 5.27 -0.06
CA GLY A 146 20.77 6.58 -0.50
C GLY A 146 19.85 7.31 -1.51
N ILE A 147 18.59 6.89 -1.64
CA ILE A 147 17.66 7.41 -2.64
C ILE A 147 16.76 8.47 -1.99
N LYS A 148 17.07 9.74 -2.25
CA LYS A 148 16.26 10.87 -1.77
C LYS A 148 14.80 10.79 -2.22
N PRO A 149 13.82 11.10 -1.35
CA PRO A 149 12.40 11.16 -1.70
C PRO A 149 12.13 12.09 -2.89
N PRO A 150 11.10 11.80 -3.70
CA PRO A 150 10.77 12.63 -4.86
C PRO A 150 10.16 13.99 -4.47
N CYS A 151 9.63 14.11 -3.25
CA CYS A 151 9.03 15.31 -2.68
C CYS A 151 8.98 15.21 -1.14
N ASN A 152 8.66 16.32 -0.47
CA ASN A 152 8.69 16.41 1.01
C ASN A 152 7.62 15.55 1.69
N ALA A 153 6.45 15.37 1.08
CA ALA A 153 5.36 14.58 1.62
C ALA A 153 4.85 13.60 0.56
N TRP A 154 4.75 12.32 0.92
CA TRP A 154 4.26 11.27 0.01
C TRP A 154 2.85 11.56 -0.52
N SER A 155 1.97 12.17 0.30
CA SER A 155 0.61 12.57 -0.08
C SER A 155 0.55 13.68 -1.12
N LYS A 156 1.67 14.39 -1.35
CA LYS A 156 1.81 15.47 -2.33
C LYS A 156 2.42 15.01 -3.65
N ILE A 157 2.70 13.72 -3.82
CA ILE A 157 3.01 13.17 -5.15
C ILE A 157 1.75 13.33 -6.02
N SER A 158 1.89 14.05 -7.13
CA SER A 158 0.78 14.34 -8.05
C SER A 158 0.94 13.71 -9.44
N SER A 159 2.16 13.32 -9.83
CA SER A 159 2.45 12.77 -11.17
C SER A 159 2.84 11.29 -11.09
N TYR A 160 2.25 10.48 -11.96
CA TYR A 160 2.60 9.06 -12.08
C TYR A 160 4.03 8.86 -12.55
N GLU A 161 4.55 9.73 -13.41
CA GLU A 161 5.94 9.68 -13.87
C GLU A 161 6.92 9.84 -12.69
N GLN A 162 6.66 10.81 -11.81
CA GLN A 162 7.48 11.03 -10.62
C GLN A 162 7.44 9.81 -9.69
N TYR A 163 6.24 9.27 -9.45
CA TYR A 163 6.01 8.08 -8.64
C TYR A 163 6.74 6.85 -9.19
N ILE A 164 6.51 6.51 -10.46
CA ILE A 164 7.04 5.29 -11.06
C ILE A 164 8.55 5.35 -11.22
N ARG A 165 9.12 6.55 -11.49
CA ARG A 165 10.58 6.74 -11.48
C ARG A 165 11.18 6.41 -10.11
N TYR A 166 10.50 6.79 -9.03
CA TYR A 166 10.95 6.48 -7.68
C TYR A 166 10.83 4.98 -7.36
N GLN A 167 9.71 4.34 -7.70
CA GLN A 167 9.53 2.88 -7.55
C GLN A 167 10.59 2.09 -8.31
N LYS A 168 10.90 2.48 -9.55
CA LYS A 168 11.94 1.85 -10.38
C LYS A 168 13.33 1.97 -9.76
N ARG A 169 13.67 3.12 -9.17
CA ARG A 169 14.94 3.31 -8.44
C ARG A 169 15.04 2.40 -7.23
N ILE A 170 13.96 2.28 -6.45
CA ILE A 170 13.91 1.36 -5.30
C ILE A 170 14.11 -0.08 -5.78
N ARG A 171 13.33 -0.52 -6.77
CA ARG A 171 13.41 -1.87 -7.34
C ARG A 171 14.81 -2.20 -7.84
N ALA A 172 15.48 -1.27 -8.53
CA ALA A 172 16.83 -1.47 -9.04
C ALA A 172 17.90 -1.56 -7.92
N ALA A 173 17.63 -0.99 -6.75
CA ALA A 173 18.56 -0.95 -5.61
C ALA A 173 18.38 -2.13 -4.64
N VAL A 174 17.36 -2.97 -4.82
CA VAL A 174 17.07 -4.11 -3.93
C VAL A 174 17.21 -5.43 -4.67
N THR A 175 17.69 -6.46 -3.98
CA THR A 175 17.86 -7.81 -4.55
C THR A 175 16.66 -8.72 -4.33
N ALA A 176 15.82 -8.40 -3.34
CA ALA A 176 14.56 -9.09 -3.04
C ALA A 176 13.37 -8.37 -3.69
N PRO A 177 12.20 -9.02 -3.83
CA PRO A 177 10.96 -8.32 -4.21
C PRO A 177 10.77 -7.05 -3.36
N PRO A 178 10.43 -5.88 -3.95
CA PRO A 178 10.43 -4.61 -3.23
C PRO A 178 9.56 -4.61 -1.97
N LEU A 179 8.39 -5.25 -2.02
CA LEU A 179 7.53 -5.37 -0.84
C LEU A 179 8.20 -6.17 0.29
N ARG A 180 8.98 -7.21 -0.04
CA ARG A 180 9.73 -7.99 0.96
C ARG A 180 10.81 -7.15 1.63
N TRP A 181 11.53 -6.35 0.86
CA TRP A 181 12.49 -5.37 1.38
C TRP A 181 11.79 -4.33 2.27
N GLU A 182 10.62 -3.86 1.88
CA GLU A 182 9.83 -2.90 2.67
C GLU A 182 9.43 -3.49 4.04
N PHE A 183 8.97 -4.75 4.11
CA PHE A 183 8.68 -5.39 5.38
C PHE A 183 9.87 -5.33 6.36
N GLN A 184 11.06 -5.66 5.89
CA GLN A 184 12.25 -5.71 6.75
C GLN A 184 12.64 -4.31 7.24
N ASN A 185 12.65 -3.33 6.35
CA ASN A 185 13.19 -2.00 6.64
C ASN A 185 12.16 -1.08 7.30
N TRP A 186 10.88 -1.26 7.03
CA TRP A 186 9.81 -0.54 7.72
C TRP A 186 9.81 -0.86 9.22
N LEU A 187 9.96 -2.13 9.61
CA LEU A 187 10.03 -2.51 11.02
C LEU A 187 11.23 -1.86 11.73
N SER A 188 12.40 -1.82 11.08
CA SER A 188 13.59 -1.16 11.61
C SER A 188 13.38 0.35 11.79
N GLU A 189 12.78 1.01 10.79
CA GLU A 189 12.46 2.44 10.87
C GLU A 189 11.40 2.75 11.95
N ALA A 190 10.39 1.88 12.09
CA ALA A 190 9.35 2.05 13.09
C ALA A 190 9.91 1.99 14.52
N LYS A 191 10.76 1.00 14.81
CA LYS A 191 11.46 0.89 16.10
C LYS A 191 12.30 2.13 16.39
N ARG A 192 13.05 2.62 15.39
CA ARG A 192 13.91 3.79 15.53
C ARG A 192 13.11 5.07 15.82
N ARG A 193 11.99 5.30 15.15
CA ARG A 193 11.17 6.50 15.39
C ARG A 193 10.52 6.51 16.77
N ASN A 194 10.20 5.34 17.31
CA ASN A 194 9.69 5.23 18.67
C ASN A 194 10.79 5.53 19.71
N LEU A 195 12.00 5.00 19.50
CA LEU A 195 13.16 5.28 20.38
C LEU A 195 13.58 6.75 20.40
N ASN A 196 13.31 7.50 19.33
CA ASN A 196 13.62 8.93 19.24
C ASN A 196 12.49 9.84 19.75
N GLN A 197 11.38 9.28 20.22
CA GLN A 197 10.26 10.02 20.84
C GLN A 197 10.30 9.97 22.38
N ASP A 198 11.17 9.14 22.95
CA ASP A 198 11.54 9.09 24.37
C ASP A 198 12.76 9.99 24.64
#